data_AF-A0A1B7WPR9-F1
#
_entry.id   AF-A0A1B7WPR9-F1
#
_cell.length_a   1.000
_cell.length_b   1.000
_cell.length_c   1.000
_cell.angle_alpha   90.00
_cell.angle_beta   90.00
_cell.angle_gamma   90.00
#
_symmetry.space_group_name_H-M   'P 1'
#
loop_
_entity.id
_entity.type
_entity.pdbx_description
1 polymer ?
#
loop_
_entity_poly.entity_id
_entity_poly.type
_entity_poly.pdbx_seq_one_letter_code
_entity_poly.pdbx_strand_id
1 'polypeptide(L)' 'MHYLTEASEIYNQISQLSLSKTLWIDTEIADWYTDKPKLALIQVLANYTDLTGESAYIFDVLDKPDLAV' A
#
# COMPACT_ATOMS: atom_id res chain seq x y z
N MET A 1 -9.62 6.82 4.42
CA MET A 1 -8.72 5.67 4.25
C MET A 1 -9.33 4.74 3.24
N HIS A 2 -8.56 4.38 2.22
CA HIS A 2 -9.01 3.59 1.08
C HIS A 2 -8.29 2.24 1.11
N TYR A 3 -9.02 1.15 1.23
CA TYR A 3 -8.49 -0.21 1.21
C TYR A 3 -8.68 -0.80 -0.18
N LEU A 4 -7.60 -1.02 -0.93
CA LEU A 4 -7.63 -1.51 -2.31
C LEU A 4 -7.13 -2.94 -2.38
N THR A 5 -7.91 -3.81 -3.03
CA THR A 5 -7.59 -5.23 -3.22
C THR A 5 -7.34 -5.59 -4.68
N GLU A 6 -7.97 -4.87 -5.61
CA GLU A 6 -7.85 -5.15 -7.03
C GLU A 6 -6.56 -4.58 -7.59
N ALA A 7 -5.79 -5.41 -8.31
CA ALA A 7 -4.48 -5.01 -8.83
C ALA A 7 -4.59 -3.79 -9.77
N SER A 8 -5.63 -3.73 -10.61
CA SER A 8 -5.87 -2.60 -11.50
C SER A 8 -6.14 -1.29 -10.76
N GLU A 9 -6.86 -1.33 -9.65
CA GLU A 9 -7.12 -0.16 -8.80
C GLU A 9 -5.86 0.30 -8.08
N ILE A 10 -5.08 -0.65 -7.54
CA ILE A 10 -3.79 -0.38 -6.91
C ILE A 10 -2.85 0.28 -7.93
N TYR A 11 -2.72 -0.26 -9.13
CA TYR A 11 -1.88 0.32 -10.18
C TYR A 11 -2.33 1.73 -10.58
N ASN A 12 -3.63 1.95 -10.75
CA ASN A 12 -4.15 3.29 -11.04
C ASN A 12 -3.79 4.27 -9.91
N GLN A 13 -3.96 3.85 -8.66
CA GLN A 13 -3.65 4.70 -7.51
C GLN A 13 -2.15 4.97 -7.38
N ILE A 14 -1.29 3.98 -7.63
CA ILE A 14 0.17 4.17 -7.71
C ILE A 14 0.50 5.23 -8.76
N SER A 15 -0.15 5.19 -9.94
CA SER A 15 0.06 6.21 -10.97
C SER A 15 -0.29 7.60 -10.47
N GLN A 16 -1.39 7.78 -9.72
CA GLN A 16 -1.76 9.08 -9.14
C GLN A 16 -0.78 9.52 -8.05
N LEU A 17 -0.42 8.62 -7.12
CA LEU A 17 0.47 8.92 -6.01
C LEU A 17 1.90 9.23 -6.49
N SER A 18 2.35 8.62 -7.59
CA SER A 18 3.68 8.85 -8.17
C SER A 18 3.93 10.30 -8.61
N LEU A 19 2.86 11.09 -8.78
CA LEU A 19 2.95 12.52 -9.09
C LEU A 19 3.24 13.39 -7.86
N SER A 20 3.14 12.83 -6.66
CA SER A 20 3.37 13.56 -5.41
C SER A 20 4.86 13.77 -5.17
N LYS A 21 5.23 14.98 -4.70
CA LYS A 21 6.64 15.31 -4.38
C LYS A 21 7.21 14.47 -3.23
N THR A 22 6.36 14.11 -2.27
CA THR A 22 6.73 13.33 -1.09
C THR A 22 5.64 12.29 -0.84
N LEU A 23 6.06 11.06 -0.53
CA LEU A 23 5.18 9.97 -0.10
C LEU A 23 5.69 9.42 1.23
N TRP A 24 4.76 9.16 2.14
CA TRP A 24 5.00 8.42 3.38
C TRP A 24 4.50 7.01 3.16
N ILE A 25 5.37 6.03 3.39
CA ILE A 25 5.12 4.63 3.07
C ILE A 25 5.48 3.78 4.28
N ASP A 26 4.61 2.83 4.60
CA ASP A 26 4.85 1.78 5.61
C ASP A 26 4.38 0.42 5.07
N THR A 27 4.79 -0.67 5.71
CA THR A 27 4.51 -2.04 5.24
C THR A 27 4.14 -2.97 6.37
N GLU A 28 3.19 -3.89 6.12
CA GLU A 28 2.86 -4.98 7.05
C GLU A 28 3.23 -6.35 6.49
N ILE A 29 3.74 -7.21 7.38
CA ILE A 29 4.20 -8.56 7.05
C ILE A 29 3.21 -9.61 7.58
N ALA A 30 2.77 -10.52 6.71
CA ALA A 30 2.08 -11.75 7.08
C ALA A 30 3.06 -12.92 7.21
N ASP A 31 2.60 -14.02 7.82
CA ASP A 31 3.36 -15.27 7.95
C ASP A 31 4.74 -15.07 8.63
N TRP A 32 4.84 -14.10 9.54
CA TRP A 32 6.09 -13.72 10.24
C TRP A 32 6.76 -14.87 10.99
N TYR A 33 5.98 -15.89 11.36
CA TYR A 33 6.42 -17.08 12.10
C TYR A 33 6.95 -18.18 11.18
N THR A 34 6.86 -18.00 9.86
CA THR A 34 7.39 -18.94 8.86
C THR A 34 8.80 -18.54 8.44
N ASP A 35 9.50 -19.44 7.75
CA ASP A 35 10.78 -19.15 7.12
C ASP A 35 10.65 -18.24 5.87
N LYS A 36 9.41 -17.93 5.46
CA LYS A 36 9.07 -17.13 4.28
C LYS A 36 7.97 -16.13 4.62
N PRO A 37 8.26 -15.10 5.43
CA PRO A 37 7.33 -14.00 5.66
C PRO A 37 6.92 -13.37 4.33
N LYS A 38 5.67 -12.93 4.24
CA LYS A 38 5.11 -12.35 3.02
C LYS A 38 4.76 -10.89 3.25
N LEU A 39 5.04 -10.03 2.28
CA LEU A 39 4.51 -8.68 2.28
C LEU A 39 3.00 -8.76 2.09
N ALA A 40 2.25 -8.21 3.06
CA ALA A 40 0.79 -8.31 3.08
C ALA A 40 0.15 -6.98 2.68
N LEU A 41 0.58 -5.89 3.32
CA LEU A 41 0.03 -4.56 3.09
C LEU A 41 1.14 -3.56 2.78
N ILE A 42 0.81 -2.58 1.96
CA ILE A 42 1.58 -1.35 1.79
C ILE A 42 0.65 -0.18 2.10
N GLN A 43 1.02 0.66 3.05
CA GLN A 43 0.28 1.86 3.42
C GLN A 43 0.95 3.09 2.82
N VAL A 44 0.17 3.98 2.22
CA VAL A 44 0.71 5.18 1.56
C VAL A 44 -0.09 6.42 1.94
N LEU A 45 0.61 7.50 2.29
CA LEU A 45 0.05 8.82 2.53
C LEU A 45 0.85 9.88 1.74
N ALA A 46 0.17 10.60 0.85
CA ALA A 46 0.75 11.71 0.11
C ALA A 46 0.56 13.06 0.83
N ASN A 47 -0.55 13.23 1.53
CA ASN A 47 -0.86 14.45 2.26
C ASN A 47 -0.52 14.31 3.74
N TYR A 48 0.67 14.72 4.15
CA TYR A 48 1.10 14.67 5.56
C TYR A 48 0.29 15.58 6.51
N THR A 49 -0.53 16.49 5.96
CA THR A 49 -1.40 17.36 6.77
C THR A 49 -2.76 16.73 7.06
N ASP A 50 -3.08 15.61 6.40
CA ASP A 50 -4.26 14.83 6.72
C ASP A 50 -4.02 13.98 7.97
N LEU A 51 -4.68 14.37 9.05
CA LEU A 51 -4.66 13.67 10.34
C LEU A 51 -5.92 12.82 10.58
N THR A 52 -6.87 12.81 9.65
CA THR A 52 -8.09 11.98 9.72
C THR A 52 -7.89 10.63 9.02
N GLY A 53 -6.89 10.55 8.14
CA GLY A 53 -6.57 9.38 7.36
C GLY A 53 -7.48 9.21 6.14
N GLU A 54 -8.25 10.23 5.76
CA GLU A 54 -9.11 10.20 4.58
C GLU A 54 -8.33 9.91 3.30
N SER A 55 -7.17 10.54 3.13
CA SER A 55 -6.25 10.42 2.00
C SER A 55 -5.22 9.29 2.12
N ALA A 56 -5.28 8.49 3.19
CA ALA A 56 -4.43 7.32 3.34
C ALA A 56 -4.95 6.15 2.48
N TYR A 57 -4.03 5.44 1.84
CA TYR A 57 -4.31 4.24 1.05
C TYR A 57 -3.65 3.03 1.69
N ILE A 58 -4.34 1.90 1.67
CA ILE A 58 -3.82 0.58 2.02
C ILE A 58 -3.95 -0.29 0.77
N PHE A 59 -2.82 -0.80 0.29
CA PHE A 59 -2.77 -1.77 -0.81
C PHE A 59 -2.62 -3.17 -0.23
N ASP A 60 -3.62 -4.01 -0.49
CA ASP A 60 -3.56 -5.43 -0.15
C ASP A 60 -2.80 -6.18 -1.24
N VAL A 61 -1.54 -6.50 -0.95
CA VAL A 61 -0.61 -7.17 -1.88
C VAL A 61 -0.34 -8.62 -1.52
N LEU A 62 -0.99 -9.14 -0.47
CA LEU A 62 -0.82 -10.53 -0.05
C LEU A 62 -1.20 -11.48 -1.20
N ASP A 63 -0.29 -12.42 -1.49
CA ASP A 63 -0.40 -13.42 -2.56
C ASP A 63 -0.61 -12.81 -3.96
N LYS A 64 -0.17 -11.56 -4.19
CA LYS A 64 -0.22 -10.87 -5.49
C LYS A 64 1.22 -10.60 -6.00
N PRO A 65 1.88 -11.61 -6.60
CA PRO A 65 3.29 -11.51 -7.00
C PRO A 65 3.53 -10.44 -8.08
N ASP A 66 2.50 -10.08 -8.84
CA ASP A 66 2.57 -8.99 -9.82
C ASP A 66 2.63 -7.61 -9.18
N LEU A 67 2.27 -7.46 -7.90
CA LEU A 67 2.26 -6.19 -7.17
C LEU A 67 3.43 -6.06 -6.19
N ALA A 68 3.86 -7.16 -5.59
CA ALA A 68 4.98 -7.21 -4.66
C ALA A 68 5.66 -8.59 -4.72
N VAL A 69 7.00 -8.58 -4.68
CA VAL A 69 7.87 -9.76 -4.79
C VAL A 69 8.49 -10.10 -3.44
#